data_AF-A0A9P8UG09-F1
#
_entry.id   AF-A0A9P8UG09-F1
#
_cell.length_a   1.000
_cell.length_b   1.000
_cell.length_c   1.000
_cell.angle_alpha   90.00
_cell.angle_beta   90.00
_cell.angle_gamma   90.00
#
_symmetry.space_group_name_H-M   'P 1'
#
loop_
_entity.id
_entity.type
_entity.pdbx_description
1 polymer ?
#
loop_
_entity_poly.entity_id
_entity_poly.type
_entity_poly.pdbx_seq_one_letter_code
_entity_poly.pdbx_strand_id
1 'polypeptide(L)'
;MASIYKCITSYKLPSSIKGFGGLGYDNKGELIVGPIIFDFGGPWASYDEMYKKAMDKQLALADGSALFDGWRRNGLRERLEMFRAEGMGDILAKVTDKTPTLVHGDFDLLNMMFDPATNTITGLLDFDFAHIASPADEFFYSFGETRGLVTAIFEEKIEVIKLRQFLIGEAELSQLAPPLVDSLSTSTDETPLAEASIKETDAGWSDGIGIDWALAAKWNTALITAGATRPRDLDGLGELSNLYWFIQEVCSPYMLMPRWLARFNEQEKLEKVANVEKRLVKCLEHWGY
;
A
#
# COMPACT_ATOMS: atom_id res chain seq x y z
N MET A 1 -15.72 -5.83 -8.96
CA MET A 1 -14.47 -5.26 -8.43
C MET A 1 -13.26 -5.58 -9.33
N ALA A 2 -12.81 -6.84 -9.44
CA ALA A 2 -11.63 -7.20 -10.25
C ALA A 2 -11.71 -6.76 -11.73
N SER A 3 -12.87 -6.85 -12.38
CA SER A 3 -13.06 -6.33 -13.75
C SER A 3 -12.90 -4.81 -13.84
N ILE A 4 -13.33 -4.06 -12.82
CA ILE A 4 -13.18 -2.60 -12.76
C ILE A 4 -11.70 -2.25 -12.57
N TYR A 5 -11.01 -2.92 -11.65
CA TYR A 5 -9.57 -2.79 -11.45
C TYR A 5 -8.78 -3.04 -12.76
N LYS A 6 -9.13 -4.10 -13.50
CA LYS A 6 -8.55 -4.36 -14.83
C LYS A 6 -8.83 -3.21 -15.80
N CYS A 7 -10.05 -2.69 -15.84
CA CYS A 7 -10.38 -1.58 -16.73
C CYS A 7 -9.54 -0.32 -16.45
N ILE A 8 -9.28 -0.02 -15.17
CA ILE A 8 -8.45 1.12 -14.76
C ILE A 8 -6.99 0.89 -15.17
N THR A 9 -6.41 -0.25 -14.77
CA THR A 9 -4.99 -0.53 -15.00
C THR A 9 -4.64 -0.85 -16.46
N SER A 10 -5.63 -1.19 -17.29
CA SER A 10 -5.46 -1.35 -18.75
C SER A 10 -5.90 -0.14 -19.56
N TYR A 11 -6.29 0.95 -18.90
CA TYR A 11 -6.69 2.17 -19.58
C TYR A 11 -5.54 2.73 -20.41
N LYS A 12 -5.81 3.04 -21.68
CA LYS A 12 -4.82 3.64 -22.58
C LYS A 12 -4.66 5.11 -22.24
N LEU A 13 -3.60 5.44 -21.53
CA LEU A 13 -3.25 6.82 -21.21
C LEU A 13 -3.09 7.67 -22.48
N PRO A 14 -3.51 8.96 -22.45
CA PRO A 14 -3.23 9.90 -23.53
C PRO A 14 -1.73 9.99 -23.82
N SER A 15 -1.34 10.21 -25.07
CA SER A 15 0.08 10.32 -25.47
C SER A 15 0.82 11.51 -24.86
N SER A 16 0.09 12.48 -24.31
CA SER A 16 0.60 13.61 -23.52
C SER A 16 1.06 13.21 -22.12
N ILE A 17 0.57 12.08 -21.59
CA ILE A 17 0.98 11.52 -20.30
C ILE A 17 2.33 10.83 -20.45
N LYS A 18 3.36 11.41 -19.84
CA LYS A 18 4.74 10.90 -19.88
C LYS A 18 5.33 10.95 -18.48
N GLY A 19 5.71 9.79 -17.95
CA GLY A 19 6.28 9.67 -16.62
C GLY A 19 5.24 9.25 -15.57
N PHE A 20 5.51 9.63 -14.32
CA PHE A 20 4.79 9.18 -13.12
C PHE A 20 4.41 10.39 -12.24
N GLY A 21 3.30 10.27 -11.53
CA GLY A 21 2.78 11.31 -10.65
C GLY A 21 1.31 11.63 -10.86
N GLY A 22 0.85 12.70 -10.23
CA GLY A 22 -0.54 13.13 -10.31
C GLY A 22 -0.91 13.59 -11.72
N LEU A 23 -2.18 13.95 -11.91
CA LEU A 23 -2.68 14.48 -13.17
C LEU A 23 -2.88 15.99 -13.07
N GLY A 24 -2.55 16.69 -14.15
CA GLY A 24 -2.76 18.13 -14.29
C GLY A 24 -3.02 18.49 -15.74
N TYR A 25 -3.18 19.80 -15.99
CA TYR A 25 -3.34 20.34 -17.34
C TYR A 25 -2.22 21.30 -17.66
N ASP A 26 -1.74 21.26 -18.90
CA ASP A 26 -0.83 22.28 -19.40
C ASP A 26 -1.58 23.56 -19.80
N ASN A 27 -0.85 24.57 -20.28
CA ASN A 27 -1.42 25.85 -20.72
C ASN A 27 -2.33 25.74 -21.96
N LYS A 28 -2.36 24.58 -22.63
CA LYS A 28 -3.22 24.29 -23.79
C LYS A 28 -4.43 23.45 -23.42
N GLY A 29 -4.57 23.05 -22.15
CA GLY A 29 -5.63 22.16 -21.69
C GLY A 29 -5.37 20.68 -22.01
N GLU A 30 -4.15 20.30 -22.38
CA GLU A 30 -3.77 18.90 -22.53
C GLU A 30 -3.49 18.28 -21.16
N LEU A 31 -3.97 17.04 -20.95
CA LEU A 31 -3.72 16.30 -19.72
C LEU A 31 -2.24 15.91 -19.67
N ILE A 32 -1.55 16.27 -18.59
CA ILE A 32 -0.13 15.98 -18.36
C ILE A 32 0.08 15.36 -16.98
N VAL A 33 1.25 14.79 -16.76
CA VAL A 33 1.68 14.36 -15.44
C VAL A 33 2.11 15.59 -14.63
N GLY A 34 1.62 15.68 -13.40
CA GLY A 34 1.93 16.71 -12.43
C GLY A 34 2.38 16.12 -11.09
N PRO A 35 2.49 16.95 -10.05
CA PRO A 35 2.70 16.45 -8.70
C PRO A 35 1.51 15.60 -8.23
N ILE A 36 1.79 14.54 -7.50
CA ILE A 36 0.80 13.81 -6.71
C ILE A 36 0.20 14.78 -5.66
N ILE A 37 -1.11 14.65 -5.44
CA ILE A 37 -1.88 15.50 -4.51
C ILE A 37 -1.44 15.28 -3.06
N PHE A 38 -1.17 14.03 -2.69
CA PHE A 38 -0.59 13.67 -1.41
C PHE A 38 0.95 13.77 -1.43
N ASP A 39 1.57 13.85 -0.26
CA ASP A 39 2.88 14.48 0.04
C ASP A 39 4.14 13.82 -0.59
N PHE A 40 4.02 13.13 -1.73
CA PHE A 40 5.14 12.52 -2.47
C PHE A 40 5.82 13.48 -3.47
N GLY A 41 5.11 14.49 -3.97
CA GLY A 41 5.65 15.48 -4.93
C GLY A 41 5.45 15.08 -6.39
N GLY A 42 6.42 15.39 -7.26
CA GLY A 42 6.40 15.07 -8.70
C GLY A 42 6.20 16.30 -9.59
N PRO A 43 6.07 16.12 -10.92
CA PRO A 43 6.09 14.86 -11.68
C PRO A 43 7.50 14.23 -11.77
N TRP A 44 7.58 12.94 -12.12
CA TRP A 44 8.85 12.22 -12.31
C TRP A 44 8.97 11.60 -13.69
N ALA A 45 10.19 11.55 -14.22
CA ALA A 45 10.44 11.01 -15.55
C ALA A 45 10.46 9.48 -15.57
N SER A 46 10.80 8.84 -14.43
CA SER A 46 10.88 7.38 -14.30
C SER A 46 10.34 6.88 -12.97
N TYR A 47 9.99 5.60 -12.95
CA TYR A 47 9.49 4.92 -11.76
C TYR A 47 10.53 4.89 -10.64
N ASP A 48 11.78 4.63 -11.00
CA ASP A 48 12.90 4.64 -10.06
C ASP A 48 13.11 6.02 -9.43
N GLU A 49 12.95 7.08 -10.22
CA GLU A 49 13.03 8.45 -9.72
C GLU A 49 11.90 8.73 -8.72
N MET A 50 10.67 8.29 -9.00
CA MET A 50 9.52 8.46 -8.10
C MET A 50 9.82 7.89 -6.70
N TYR A 51 10.25 6.63 -6.59
CA TYR A 51 10.59 6.00 -5.31
C TYR A 51 11.76 6.68 -4.61
N LYS A 52 12.82 7.00 -5.37
CA LYS A 52 13.99 7.70 -4.84
C LYS A 52 13.64 9.09 -4.28
N LYS A 53 12.74 9.81 -4.94
CA LYS A 53 12.25 11.12 -4.47
C LYS A 53 11.27 10.99 -3.31
N ALA A 54 10.47 9.94 -3.26
CA ALA A 54 9.67 9.61 -2.08
C ALA A 54 10.57 9.44 -0.84
N MET A 55 11.66 8.69 -0.96
CA MET A 55 12.66 8.54 0.11
C MET A 55 13.29 9.89 0.52
N ASP A 56 13.73 10.69 -0.46
CA ASP A 56 14.31 12.03 -0.22
C ASP A 56 13.33 12.92 0.58
N LYS A 57 12.04 12.89 0.22
CA LYS A 57 10.99 13.66 0.89
C LYS A 57 10.76 13.17 2.32
N GLN A 58 10.72 11.87 2.55
CA GLN A 58 10.54 11.30 3.90
C GLN A 58 11.71 11.64 4.82
N LEU A 59 12.94 11.62 4.31
CA LEU A 59 14.12 12.10 5.05
C LEU A 59 14.03 13.59 5.40
N ALA A 60 13.58 14.43 4.46
CA ALA A 60 13.38 15.86 4.69
C ALA A 60 12.25 16.13 5.71
N LEU A 61 11.19 15.34 5.72
CA LEU A 61 10.13 15.41 6.73
C LEU A 61 10.66 15.01 8.11
N ALA A 62 11.47 13.95 8.19
CA ALA A 62 12.11 13.54 9.43
C ALA A 62 13.06 14.63 9.98
N ASP A 63 13.75 15.38 9.10
CA ASP A 63 14.59 16.52 9.47
C ASP A 63 13.81 17.66 10.15
N GLY A 64 12.57 17.89 9.71
CA GLY A 64 11.70 18.91 10.29
C GLY A 64 11.04 18.50 11.61
N SER A 65 11.11 17.22 11.98
CA SER A 65 10.43 16.67 13.15
C SER A 65 11.34 16.66 14.37
N ALA A 66 10.97 17.39 15.42
CA ALA A 66 11.66 17.32 16.72
C ALA A 66 11.60 15.91 17.36
N LEU A 67 10.62 15.10 16.95
CA LEU A 67 10.43 13.75 17.45
C LEU A 67 11.48 12.78 16.88
N PHE A 68 11.81 12.91 15.59
CA PHE A 68 12.78 12.06 14.91
C PHE A 68 14.19 12.66 14.86
N ASP A 69 14.31 13.98 14.84
CA ASP A 69 15.59 14.70 14.69
C ASP A 69 16.37 14.22 13.43
N GLY A 70 15.61 13.90 12.38
CA GLY A 70 16.07 13.29 11.14
C GLY A 70 16.88 12.00 11.29
N TRP A 71 16.63 11.23 12.36
CA TRP A 71 17.30 9.95 12.65
C TRP A 71 18.81 10.04 12.87
N ARG A 72 19.31 11.21 13.30
CA ARG A 72 20.75 11.44 13.53
C ARG A 72 21.30 10.75 14.78
N ARG A 73 20.43 10.22 15.63
CA ARG A 73 20.84 9.46 16.80
C ARG A 73 21.32 8.08 16.32
N ASN A 74 22.42 7.61 16.89
CA ASN A 74 22.94 6.24 16.69
C ASN A 74 23.37 5.87 15.26
N GLY A 75 23.59 6.84 14.36
CA GLY A 75 24.09 6.59 13.01
C GLY A 75 23.05 6.06 12.00
N LEU A 76 21.75 6.08 12.36
CA LEU A 76 20.70 5.58 11.47
C LEU A 76 20.56 6.44 10.20
N ARG A 77 20.68 7.77 10.32
CA ARG A 77 20.61 8.69 9.18
C ARG A 77 21.62 8.33 8.09
N GLU A 78 22.86 8.08 8.45
CA GLU A 78 23.93 7.74 7.52
C GLU A 78 23.63 6.42 6.78
N ARG A 79 23.06 5.43 7.48
CA ARG A 79 22.62 4.16 6.86
C ARG A 79 21.44 4.38 5.90
N LEU A 80 20.48 5.23 6.27
CA LEU A 80 19.34 5.58 5.40
C LEU A 80 19.81 6.29 4.12
N GLU A 81 20.77 7.22 4.23
CA GLU A 81 21.34 7.93 3.07
C GLU A 81 22.17 7.00 2.19
N MET A 82 22.96 6.10 2.78
CA MET A 82 23.73 5.09 2.06
C MET A 82 22.79 4.14 1.29
N PHE A 83 21.74 3.62 1.96
CA PHE A 83 20.74 2.79 1.29
C PHE A 83 20.02 3.55 0.17
N ARG A 84 19.67 4.82 0.38
CA ARG A 84 19.05 5.65 -0.67
C ARG A 84 19.96 5.81 -1.88
N ALA A 85 21.26 5.98 -1.67
CA ALA A 85 22.24 6.22 -2.72
C ALA A 85 22.58 4.94 -3.50
N GLU A 86 22.73 3.82 -2.80
CA GLU A 86 23.32 2.60 -3.34
C GLU A 86 22.32 1.43 -3.40
N GLY A 87 21.47 1.25 -2.39
CA GLY A 87 20.64 0.05 -2.25
C GLY A 87 19.30 0.07 -2.99
N MET A 88 18.63 1.23 -3.06
CA MET A 88 17.31 1.31 -3.71
C MET A 88 17.32 0.90 -5.18
N GLY A 89 18.43 1.15 -5.89
CA GLY A 89 18.57 0.79 -7.30
C GLY A 89 18.45 -0.71 -7.55
N ASP A 90 19.05 -1.52 -6.68
CA ASP A 90 19.05 -2.99 -6.80
C ASP A 90 17.64 -3.57 -6.60
N ILE A 91 16.85 -2.98 -5.70
CA ILE A 91 15.45 -3.37 -5.49
C ILE A 91 14.61 -2.98 -6.70
N LEU A 92 14.72 -1.74 -7.14
CA LEU A 92 13.96 -1.22 -8.27
C LEU A 92 14.30 -1.95 -9.57
N ALA A 93 15.53 -2.44 -9.73
CA ALA A 93 15.93 -3.24 -10.89
C ALA A 93 15.22 -4.61 -10.98
N LYS A 94 14.73 -5.15 -9.86
CA LYS A 94 13.97 -6.42 -9.84
C LYS A 94 12.54 -6.26 -10.37
N VAL A 95 12.02 -5.04 -10.41
CA VAL A 95 10.67 -4.73 -10.91
C VAL A 95 10.73 -4.63 -12.43
N THR A 96 10.16 -5.61 -13.12
CA THR A 96 10.23 -5.69 -14.59
C THR A 96 9.10 -4.89 -15.27
N ASP A 97 7.89 -4.90 -14.70
CA ASP A 97 6.77 -4.10 -15.17
C ASP A 97 6.70 -2.74 -14.46
N LYS A 98 7.23 -1.74 -15.14
CA LYS A 98 7.16 -0.32 -14.75
C LYS A 98 6.28 0.46 -15.73
N THR A 99 5.33 -0.20 -16.38
CA THR A 99 4.47 0.46 -17.37
C THR A 99 3.62 1.51 -16.65
N PRO A 100 3.69 2.81 -17.03
CA PRO A 100 2.86 3.83 -16.42
C PRO A 100 1.39 3.50 -16.69
N THR A 101 0.60 3.41 -15.63
CA THR A 101 -0.83 3.18 -15.68
C THR A 101 -1.56 4.11 -14.71
N LEU A 102 -2.86 4.26 -14.91
CA LEU A 102 -3.70 4.90 -13.91
C LEU A 102 -3.90 3.93 -12.74
N VAL A 103 -3.61 4.41 -11.55
CA VAL A 103 -3.98 3.77 -10.28
C VAL A 103 -5.03 4.62 -9.59
N HIS A 104 -5.94 3.99 -8.86
CA HIS A 104 -6.98 4.67 -8.09
C HIS A 104 -6.42 5.30 -6.81
N GLY A 105 -5.50 4.61 -6.14
CA GLY A 105 -4.88 5.13 -4.92
C GLY A 105 -5.59 4.74 -3.61
N ASP A 106 -6.81 4.20 -3.71
CA ASP A 106 -7.70 3.88 -2.59
C ASP A 106 -8.86 2.97 -3.06
N PHE A 107 -8.52 1.92 -3.81
CA PHE A 107 -9.48 1.05 -4.48
C PHE A 107 -10.09 0.04 -3.51
N ASP A 108 -11.07 0.47 -2.74
CA ASP A 108 -11.70 -0.33 -1.69
C ASP A 108 -13.23 -0.33 -1.73
N LEU A 109 -13.83 -1.25 -0.98
CA LEU A 109 -15.29 -1.46 -0.98
C LEU A 109 -16.06 -0.23 -0.47
N LEU A 110 -15.42 0.63 0.33
CA LEU A 110 -16.00 1.88 0.83
C LEU A 110 -16.16 2.93 -0.27
N ASN A 111 -15.35 2.85 -1.34
CA ASN A 111 -15.39 3.75 -2.49
C ASN A 111 -16.26 3.21 -3.63
N MET A 112 -17.06 2.16 -3.38
CA MET A 112 -17.94 1.55 -4.38
C MET A 112 -19.42 1.76 -4.04
N MET A 113 -20.19 2.14 -5.06
CA MET A 113 -21.65 2.16 -4.98
C MET A 113 -22.22 0.82 -5.43
N PHE A 114 -23.22 0.32 -4.71
CA PHE A 114 -23.90 -0.93 -5.02
C PHE A 114 -25.40 -0.70 -5.15
N ASP A 115 -26.03 -1.37 -6.11
CA ASP A 115 -27.48 -1.55 -6.12
C ASP A 115 -27.85 -2.72 -5.20
N PRO A 116 -28.55 -2.49 -4.07
CA PRO A 116 -28.89 -3.55 -3.12
C PRO A 116 -29.89 -4.57 -3.67
N ALA A 117 -30.67 -4.23 -4.70
CA ALA A 117 -31.61 -5.18 -5.30
C ALA A 117 -30.90 -6.24 -6.15
N THR A 118 -29.76 -5.89 -6.77
CA THR A 118 -29.07 -6.75 -7.72
C THR A 118 -27.66 -7.14 -7.28
N ASN A 119 -27.14 -6.56 -6.18
CA ASN A 119 -25.75 -6.68 -5.74
C ASN A 119 -24.73 -6.28 -6.83
N THR A 120 -25.11 -5.38 -7.72
CA THR A 120 -24.25 -4.90 -8.81
C THR A 120 -23.53 -3.63 -8.39
N ILE A 121 -22.23 -3.54 -8.69
CA ILE A 121 -21.48 -2.27 -8.53
C ILE A 121 -21.95 -1.30 -9.60
N THR A 122 -22.44 -0.14 -9.18
CA THR A 122 -22.99 0.90 -10.07
C THR A 122 -22.06 2.11 -10.22
N GLY A 123 -21.07 2.25 -9.36
CA GLY A 123 -20.13 3.37 -9.40
C GLY A 123 -18.87 3.10 -8.60
N LEU A 124 -17.80 3.79 -8.99
CA LEU A 124 -16.55 3.93 -8.27
C LEU A 124 -16.37 5.42 -8.00
N LEU A 125 -16.06 5.77 -6.76
CA LEU A 125 -15.95 7.14 -6.25
C LEU A 125 -14.53 7.39 -5.73
N ASP A 126 -14.28 8.64 -5.34
CA ASP A 126 -13.09 9.05 -4.59
C ASP A 126 -11.73 8.83 -5.29
N PHE A 127 -11.54 9.52 -6.41
CA PHE A 127 -10.30 9.51 -7.19
C PHE A 127 -9.25 10.50 -6.64
N ASP A 128 -9.37 10.97 -5.40
CA ASP A 128 -8.48 12.01 -4.85
C ASP A 128 -7.03 11.53 -4.71
N PHE A 129 -6.82 10.22 -4.59
CA PHE A 129 -5.50 9.58 -4.57
C PHE A 129 -5.06 9.04 -5.94
N ALA A 130 -5.84 9.25 -7.00
CA ALA A 130 -5.53 8.70 -8.31
C ALA A 130 -4.31 9.37 -8.94
N HIS A 131 -3.41 8.56 -9.48
CA HIS A 131 -2.16 9.03 -10.08
C HIS A 131 -1.64 8.04 -11.12
N ILE A 132 -0.53 8.40 -11.77
CA ILE A 132 0.20 7.55 -12.70
C ILE A 132 1.32 6.83 -11.96
N ALA A 133 1.21 5.51 -11.85
CA ALA A 133 2.13 4.61 -11.16
C ALA A 133 2.35 3.30 -11.95
N SER A 134 3.02 2.31 -11.37
CA SER A 134 2.99 0.93 -11.88
C SER A 134 1.71 0.23 -11.38
N PRO A 135 1.17 -0.78 -12.08
CA PRO A 135 0.11 -1.63 -11.55
C PRO A 135 0.43 -2.23 -10.17
N ALA A 136 1.72 -2.38 -9.85
CA ALA A 136 2.19 -2.85 -8.54
C ALA A 136 1.74 -1.94 -7.39
N ASP A 137 1.77 -0.63 -7.57
CA ASP A 137 1.55 0.34 -6.50
C ASP A 137 0.14 0.23 -5.91
N GLU A 138 -0.87 -0.12 -6.72
CA GLU A 138 -2.26 -0.28 -6.27
C GLU A 138 -2.37 -1.27 -5.10
N PHE A 139 -1.53 -2.31 -5.09
CA PHE A 139 -1.55 -3.32 -4.03
C PHE A 139 -0.95 -2.86 -2.70
N PHE A 140 -0.35 -1.66 -2.63
CA PHE A 140 0.27 -1.16 -1.40
C PHE A 140 -0.64 -0.25 -0.58
N TYR A 141 -1.74 0.23 -1.15
CA TYR A 141 -2.67 1.11 -0.45
C TYR A 141 -4.14 0.75 -0.68
N SER A 142 -4.45 -0.11 -1.65
CA SER A 142 -5.80 -0.58 -1.93
C SER A 142 -5.98 -2.05 -1.56
N PHE A 143 -7.23 -2.53 -1.64
CA PHE A 143 -7.65 -3.92 -1.44
C PHE A 143 -7.56 -4.41 0.01
N GLY A 144 -7.63 -3.52 1.00
CA GLY A 144 -7.57 -3.87 2.42
C GLY A 144 -8.71 -4.81 2.82
N GLU A 145 -9.93 -4.43 2.46
CA GLU A 145 -11.17 -5.12 2.79
C GLU A 145 -11.29 -6.47 2.08
N THR A 146 -10.73 -6.58 0.87
CA THR A 146 -10.70 -7.84 0.11
C THR A 146 -9.49 -8.71 0.42
N ARG A 147 -8.66 -8.33 1.41
CA ARG A 147 -7.42 -9.03 1.79
C ARG A 147 -6.44 -9.18 0.62
N GLY A 148 -6.42 -8.19 -0.27
CA GLY A 148 -5.53 -8.10 -1.42
C GLY A 148 -4.33 -7.17 -1.23
N LEU A 149 -4.31 -6.37 -0.15
CA LEU A 149 -3.21 -5.48 0.19
C LEU A 149 -1.93 -6.25 0.51
N VAL A 150 -0.82 -5.88 -0.12
CA VAL A 150 0.50 -6.49 0.04
C VAL A 150 1.33 -5.65 1.00
N THR A 151 1.53 -6.18 2.21
CA THR A 151 2.32 -5.54 3.26
C THR A 151 3.83 -5.79 3.11
N ALA A 152 4.62 -5.21 4.02
CA ALA A 152 6.03 -5.56 4.20
C ALA A 152 6.20 -6.93 4.87
N ILE A 153 7.35 -7.56 4.64
CA ILE A 153 7.78 -8.79 5.34
C ILE A 153 8.07 -8.55 6.84
N PHE A 154 8.27 -7.30 7.23
CA PHE A 154 8.64 -6.91 8.59
C PHE A 154 7.45 -6.70 9.52
N GLU A 155 6.23 -7.00 9.05
CA GLU A 155 5.01 -7.05 9.87
C GLU A 155 5.18 -7.98 11.09
N GLU A 156 4.51 -7.66 12.19
CA GLU A 156 4.62 -8.44 13.44
C GLU A 156 3.56 -9.54 13.52
N LYS A 157 2.42 -9.33 12.86
CA LYS A 157 1.31 -10.30 12.83
C LYS A 157 1.61 -11.43 11.85
N ILE A 158 1.90 -12.62 12.38
CA ILE A 158 2.23 -13.81 11.57
C ILE A 158 1.20 -14.14 10.49
N GLU A 159 -0.09 -13.95 10.77
CA GLU A 159 -1.15 -14.22 9.80
C GLU A 159 -1.12 -13.23 8.62
N VAL A 160 -0.69 -11.98 8.84
CA VAL A 160 -0.51 -10.99 7.77
C VAL A 160 0.71 -11.36 6.91
N ILE A 161 1.80 -11.84 7.53
CA ILE A 161 2.96 -12.37 6.80
C ILE A 161 2.55 -13.55 5.90
N LYS A 162 1.75 -14.49 6.44
CA LYS A 162 1.23 -15.61 5.64
C LYS A 162 0.34 -15.11 4.49
N LEU A 163 -0.54 -14.14 4.73
CA LEU A 163 -1.37 -13.57 3.68
C LEU A 163 -0.50 -12.96 2.58
N ARG A 164 0.52 -12.18 2.94
CA ARG A 164 1.51 -11.65 1.99
C ARG A 164 2.14 -12.76 1.16
N GLN A 165 2.64 -13.84 1.80
CA GLN A 165 3.25 -14.99 1.13
C GLN A 165 2.30 -15.63 0.11
N PHE A 166 1.02 -15.77 0.46
CA PHE A 166 -0.01 -16.25 -0.47
C PHE A 166 -0.20 -15.31 -1.66
N LEU A 167 -0.34 -14.00 -1.41
CA LEU A 167 -0.60 -13.00 -2.45
C LEU A 167 0.51 -12.97 -3.50
N ILE A 168 1.77 -12.93 -3.06
CA ILE A 168 2.94 -12.85 -3.94
C ILE A 168 3.43 -14.21 -4.46
N GLY A 169 2.77 -15.32 -4.06
CA GLY A 169 3.07 -16.65 -4.57
C GLY A 169 4.28 -17.35 -3.94
N GLU A 170 4.73 -16.90 -2.76
CA GLU A 170 5.76 -17.58 -1.96
C GLU A 170 5.22 -18.83 -1.24
N ALA A 171 3.91 -18.91 -1.04
CA ALA A 171 3.24 -20.07 -0.44
C ALA A 171 1.86 -20.30 -1.03
N GLU A 172 1.41 -21.56 -1.00
CA GLU A 172 0.09 -21.95 -1.48
C GLU A 172 -0.95 -21.87 -0.35
N LEU A 173 -2.21 -21.64 -0.72
CA LEU A 173 -3.31 -21.52 0.25
C LEU A 173 -3.41 -22.74 1.17
N SER A 174 -3.18 -23.95 0.63
CA SER A 174 -3.21 -25.21 1.37
C SER A 174 -2.14 -25.35 2.44
N GLN A 175 -1.06 -24.55 2.37
CA GLN A 175 0.03 -24.55 3.34
C GLN A 175 -0.21 -23.55 4.49
N LEU A 176 -1.09 -22.57 4.27
CA LEU A 176 -1.24 -21.40 5.14
C LEU A 176 -2.59 -21.35 5.85
N ALA A 177 -3.66 -21.64 5.11
CA ALA A 177 -5.00 -21.57 5.63
C ALA A 177 -5.31 -22.81 6.49
N PRO A 178 -6.04 -22.66 7.60
CA PRO A 178 -6.73 -23.79 8.21
C PRO A 178 -7.59 -24.48 7.15
N PRO A 179 -7.94 -25.78 7.32
CA PRO A 179 -8.89 -26.43 6.42
C PRO A 179 -10.12 -25.54 6.28
N LEU A 180 -10.39 -25.06 5.06
CA LEU A 180 -11.57 -24.25 4.80
C LEU A 180 -12.77 -25.16 5.03
N VAL A 181 -13.35 -25.08 6.23
CA VAL A 181 -14.62 -25.73 6.52
C VAL A 181 -15.64 -24.98 5.69
N ASP A 182 -16.42 -25.71 4.90
CA ASP A 182 -17.50 -25.17 4.10
C ASP A 182 -18.62 -24.70 5.04
N SER A 183 -18.42 -23.58 5.74
CA SER A 183 -19.44 -22.96 6.59
C SER A 183 -20.39 -22.13 5.72
N LEU A 184 -20.99 -22.81 4.75
CA LEU A 184 -22.28 -22.47 4.17
C LEU A 184 -23.29 -23.57 4.56
N SER A 185 -23.31 -23.95 5.83
CA SER A 185 -24.47 -24.62 6.42
C SER A 185 -25.31 -23.58 7.17
N THR A 186 -26.36 -23.13 6.49
CA THR A 186 -27.65 -22.68 7.04
C THR A 186 -27.62 -22.11 8.47
N SER A 187 -27.26 -20.83 8.65
CA SER A 187 -27.82 -20.06 9.77
C SER A 187 -28.88 -19.12 9.20
N THR A 188 -30.14 -19.44 9.46
CA THR A 188 -31.31 -18.60 9.17
C THR A 188 -31.49 -17.45 10.17
N ASP A 189 -30.43 -17.05 10.89
CA ASP A 189 -30.52 -15.90 11.78
C ASP A 189 -30.22 -14.62 11.00
N GLU A 190 -31.29 -13.99 10.53
CA GLU A 190 -31.33 -12.58 10.16
C GLU A 190 -30.98 -11.73 11.40
N THR A 191 -29.68 -11.59 11.68
CA THR A 191 -29.21 -10.49 12.52
C THR A 191 -28.93 -9.32 11.59
N PRO A 192 -29.61 -8.17 11.72
CA PRO A 192 -29.33 -7.01 10.89
C PRO A 192 -27.86 -6.63 11.02
N LEU A 193 -27.20 -6.37 9.88
CA LEU A 193 -25.83 -5.86 9.74
C LEU A 193 -25.57 -4.50 10.43
N ALA A 194 -26.42 -4.07 11.36
CA ALA A 194 -26.49 -2.71 11.86
C ALA A 194 -25.64 -2.43 13.12
N GLU A 195 -25.04 -3.41 13.78
CA GLU A 195 -24.37 -3.14 15.09
C GLU A 195 -23.00 -3.81 15.28
N ALA A 196 -22.30 -4.19 14.22
CA ALA A 196 -20.85 -4.36 14.32
C ALA A 196 -20.22 -2.97 14.27
N SER A 197 -20.12 -2.30 15.43
CA SER A 197 -19.37 -1.06 15.54
C SER A 197 -17.93 -1.31 15.10
N ILE A 198 -17.59 -0.93 13.87
CA ILE A 198 -16.21 -0.85 13.41
C ILE A 198 -15.60 0.27 14.24
N LYS A 199 -14.90 -0.11 15.32
CA LYS A 199 -14.00 0.84 15.97
C LYS A 199 -12.86 1.04 14.99
N GLU A 200 -12.82 2.21 14.37
CA GLU A 200 -11.61 2.72 13.71
C GLU A 200 -10.45 2.62 14.71
N THR A 201 -9.60 1.62 14.54
CA THR A 201 -8.27 1.58 15.13
C THR A 201 -7.31 2.11 14.07
N ASP A 202 -6.27 2.83 14.53
CA ASP A 202 -5.37 3.72 13.76
C ASP A 202 -4.55 3.07 12.61
N ALA A 203 -4.91 1.86 12.18
CA ALA A 203 -4.45 1.24 10.94
C ALA A 203 -5.42 0.10 10.59
N GLY A 204 -6.53 0.35 9.90
CA GLY A 204 -7.37 -0.56 9.06
C GLY A 204 -7.64 -2.03 9.46
N TRP A 205 -7.17 -2.48 10.62
CA TRP A 205 -7.06 -3.86 11.03
C TRP A 205 -7.67 -3.93 12.41
N SER A 206 -8.92 -4.39 12.47
CA SER A 206 -9.56 -4.75 13.73
C SER A 206 -8.66 -5.74 14.47
N ASP A 207 -8.07 -5.31 15.57
CA ASP A 207 -7.35 -6.17 16.51
C ASP A 207 -8.32 -7.20 17.09
N GLY A 208 -8.44 -8.36 16.42
CA GLY A 208 -9.29 -9.46 16.89
C GLY A 208 -9.92 -10.33 15.81
N ILE A 209 -10.01 -9.88 14.57
CA ILE A 209 -10.56 -10.68 13.46
C ILE A 209 -9.40 -11.29 12.68
N GLY A 210 -9.28 -12.62 12.72
CA GLY A 210 -8.29 -13.37 11.94
C GLY A 210 -8.36 -13.07 10.44
N ILE A 211 -7.37 -13.54 9.68
CA ILE A 211 -7.41 -13.39 8.21
C ILE A 211 -8.58 -14.20 7.65
N ASP A 212 -9.46 -13.53 6.90
CA ASP A 212 -10.49 -14.20 6.11
C ASP A 212 -9.86 -14.81 4.86
N TRP A 213 -9.37 -16.05 5.00
CA TRP A 213 -8.74 -16.82 3.94
C TRP A 213 -9.69 -17.16 2.79
N ALA A 214 -10.99 -17.28 3.07
CA ALA A 214 -11.99 -17.54 2.04
C ALA A 214 -12.18 -16.30 1.16
N LEU A 215 -12.20 -15.11 1.75
CA LEU A 215 -12.26 -13.84 1.02
C LEU A 215 -10.98 -13.60 0.21
N ALA A 216 -9.79 -13.83 0.80
CA ALA A 216 -8.52 -13.72 0.08
C ALA A 216 -8.47 -14.66 -1.14
N ALA A 217 -8.93 -15.90 -0.99
CA ALA A 217 -9.01 -16.87 -2.09
C ALA A 217 -10.00 -16.41 -3.16
N LYS A 218 -11.19 -15.93 -2.78
CA LYS A 218 -12.19 -15.38 -3.71
C LYS A 218 -11.66 -14.17 -4.48
N TRP A 219 -10.93 -13.29 -3.81
CA TRP A 219 -10.30 -12.13 -4.45
C TRP A 219 -9.27 -12.56 -5.49
N ASN A 220 -8.37 -13.48 -5.14
CA ASN A 220 -7.41 -14.04 -6.09
C ASN A 220 -8.11 -14.72 -7.28
N THR A 221 -9.16 -15.51 -7.06
CA THR A 221 -9.97 -16.09 -8.14
C THR A 221 -10.62 -15.01 -9.01
N ALA A 222 -11.17 -13.94 -8.42
CA ALA A 222 -11.80 -12.86 -9.17
C ALA A 222 -10.80 -12.15 -10.09
N LEU A 223 -9.56 -11.92 -9.64
CA LEU A 223 -8.49 -11.37 -10.49
C LEU A 223 -8.19 -12.30 -11.68
N ILE A 224 -8.06 -13.61 -11.45
CA ILE A 224 -7.85 -14.61 -12.50
C ILE A 224 -9.01 -14.58 -13.52
N THR A 225 -10.25 -14.66 -13.03
CA THR A 225 -11.44 -14.69 -13.88
C THR A 225 -11.59 -13.42 -14.72
N ALA A 226 -11.27 -12.26 -14.15
CA ALA A 226 -11.26 -11.00 -14.89
C ALA A 226 -10.08 -10.92 -15.88
N GLY A 227 -9.03 -11.75 -15.71
CA GLY A 227 -7.75 -11.62 -16.38
C GLY A 227 -7.04 -10.33 -16.00
N ALA A 228 -7.18 -9.91 -14.74
CA ALA A 228 -6.47 -8.78 -14.15
C ALA A 228 -5.11 -9.25 -13.62
N THR A 229 -4.13 -8.36 -13.59
CA THR A 229 -2.81 -8.65 -13.00
C THR A 229 -2.94 -8.93 -11.52
N ARG A 230 -2.27 -9.98 -11.03
CA ARG A 230 -2.22 -10.33 -9.60
C ARG A 230 -0.87 -9.94 -9.00
N PRO A 231 -0.79 -9.84 -7.65
CA PRO A 231 0.49 -9.62 -6.99
C PRO A 231 1.58 -10.63 -7.40
N ARG A 232 1.25 -11.93 -7.45
CA ARG A 232 2.17 -13.00 -7.87
C ARG A 232 2.59 -12.96 -9.35
N ASP A 233 1.95 -12.14 -10.18
CA ASP A 233 2.31 -12.00 -11.61
C ASP A 233 3.30 -10.84 -11.83
N LEU A 234 3.62 -10.08 -10.77
CA LEU A 234 4.48 -8.91 -10.81
C LEU A 234 5.86 -9.25 -10.26
N ASP A 235 6.87 -9.36 -11.13
CA ASP A 235 8.24 -9.66 -10.70
C ASP A 235 8.76 -8.59 -9.74
N GLY A 236 9.42 -9.04 -8.68
CA GLY A 236 10.01 -8.16 -7.68
C GLY A 236 9.02 -7.49 -6.73
N LEU A 237 7.71 -7.77 -6.82
CA LEU A 237 6.69 -7.11 -5.99
C LEU A 237 6.94 -7.27 -4.49
N GLY A 238 7.41 -8.43 -4.05
CA GLY A 238 7.72 -8.66 -2.63
C GLY A 238 8.80 -7.73 -2.08
N GLU A 239 9.84 -7.45 -2.87
CA GLU A 239 10.92 -6.50 -2.50
C GLU A 239 10.45 -5.05 -2.64
N LEU A 240 9.65 -4.77 -3.67
CA LEU A 240 9.06 -3.46 -3.90
C LEU A 240 8.10 -3.07 -2.76
N SER A 241 7.30 -4.01 -2.25
CA SER A 241 6.40 -3.76 -1.11
C SER A 241 7.21 -3.45 0.14
N ASN A 242 8.29 -4.20 0.40
CA ASN A 242 9.21 -3.91 1.50
C ASN A 242 9.78 -2.49 1.39
N LEU A 243 10.20 -2.08 0.20
CA LEU A 243 10.71 -0.73 -0.06
C LEU A 243 9.65 0.35 0.13
N TYR A 244 8.43 0.16 -0.40
CA TYR A 244 7.33 1.11 -0.28
C TYR A 244 7.01 1.39 1.21
N TRP A 245 6.76 0.33 1.98
CA TRP A 245 6.42 0.45 3.39
C TRP A 245 7.59 0.95 4.24
N PHE A 246 8.82 0.57 3.90
CA PHE A 246 10.02 1.14 4.53
C PHE A 246 10.09 2.66 4.35
N ILE A 247 9.84 3.18 3.14
CA ILE A 247 9.80 4.62 2.88
C ILE A 247 8.73 5.30 3.75
N GLN A 248 7.54 4.69 3.90
CA GLN A 248 6.49 5.24 4.78
C GLN A 248 6.90 5.25 6.26
N GLU A 249 7.67 4.27 6.72
CA GLU A 249 8.16 4.20 8.10
C GLU A 249 9.22 5.27 8.40
N VAL A 250 9.99 5.74 7.41
CA VAL A 250 11.02 6.79 7.62
C VAL A 250 10.41 8.05 8.22
N CYS A 251 9.23 8.47 7.78
CA CYS A 251 8.49 9.55 8.44
C CYS A 251 6.98 9.44 8.21
N SER A 252 6.33 8.51 8.91
CA SER A 252 4.89 8.30 8.76
C SER A 252 4.09 9.60 8.98
N PRO A 253 3.16 9.99 8.08
CA PRO A 253 2.44 11.25 8.16
C PRO A 253 1.74 11.50 9.51
N TYR A 254 1.18 10.45 10.13
CA TYR A 254 0.49 10.55 11.42
C TYR A 254 1.41 11.03 12.56
N MET A 255 2.70 10.70 12.48
CA MET A 255 3.72 11.15 13.45
C MET A 255 4.06 12.64 13.32
N LEU A 256 3.55 13.31 12.29
CA LEU A 256 3.64 14.76 12.08
C LEU A 256 2.33 15.47 12.41
N MET A 257 1.23 14.74 12.61
CA MET A 257 -0.10 15.31 12.85
C MET A 257 -0.25 15.71 14.33
N PRO A 258 -0.44 17.02 14.65
CA PRO A 258 -0.55 17.46 16.04
C PRO A 258 -1.71 16.79 16.81
N ARG A 259 -2.84 16.54 16.13
CA ARG A 259 -4.01 15.86 16.72
C ARG A 259 -3.72 14.42 17.11
N TRP A 260 -2.93 13.71 16.30
CA TRP A 260 -2.56 12.33 16.59
C TRP A 260 -1.53 12.28 17.72
N LEU A 261 -0.51 13.13 17.66
CA LEU A 261 0.51 13.27 18.72
C LEU A 261 -0.08 13.65 20.08
N ALA A 262 -1.17 14.43 20.10
CA ALA A 262 -1.86 14.82 21.33
C ALA A 262 -2.51 13.65 22.09
N ARG A 263 -2.64 12.47 21.46
CA ARG A 263 -3.14 11.25 22.11
C ARG A 263 -2.12 10.59 23.03
N PHE A 264 -0.84 10.96 22.91
CA PHE A 264 0.27 10.30 23.59
C PHE A 264 1.00 11.28 24.51
N ASN A 265 1.46 10.78 25.65
CA ASN A 265 2.44 11.49 26.47
C ASN A 265 3.85 11.38 25.85
N GLU A 266 4.81 12.13 26.40
CA GLU A 266 6.18 12.16 25.86
C GLU A 266 6.89 10.81 25.88
N GLN A 267 6.67 10.00 26.92
CA GLN A 267 7.26 8.66 27.00
C GLN A 267 6.69 7.74 25.91
N GLU A 268 5.38 7.73 25.72
CA GLU A 268 4.72 6.93 24.68
C GLU A 268 5.17 7.33 23.26
N LYS A 269 5.40 8.63 23.02
CA LYS A 269 5.97 9.11 21.75
C LYS A 269 7.38 8.57 21.53
N LEU A 270 8.24 8.62 22.55
CA LEU A 270 9.60 8.10 22.48
C LEU A 270 9.62 6.58 22.25
N GLU A 271 8.74 5.83 22.91
CA GLU A 271 8.58 4.38 22.69
C GLU A 271 8.17 4.07 21.26
N LYS A 272 7.23 4.85 20.68
CA LYS A 272 6.85 4.72 19.27
C LYS A 272 7.99 5.01 18.32
N VAL A 273 8.78 6.06 18.56
CA VAL A 273 9.99 6.36 17.78
C VAL A 273 10.99 5.23 17.85
N ALA A 274 11.26 4.69 19.03
CA ALA A 274 12.18 3.58 19.21
C ALA A 274 11.72 2.31 18.47
N ASN A 275 10.41 2.05 18.42
CA ASN A 275 9.84 0.95 17.65
C ASN A 275 10.01 1.15 16.13
N VAL A 276 9.81 2.39 15.64
CA VAL A 276 10.08 2.73 14.23
C VAL A 276 11.58 2.58 13.93
N GLU A 277 12.48 3.09 14.77
CA GLU A 277 13.94 2.95 14.64
C GLU A 277 14.33 1.47 14.50
N LYS A 278 13.80 0.61 15.38
CA LYS A 278 14.05 -0.84 15.36
C LYS A 278 13.59 -1.48 14.04
N ARG A 279 12.43 -1.08 13.50
CA ARG A 279 11.94 -1.60 12.22
C ARG A 279 12.80 -1.13 11.05
N LEU A 280 13.17 0.16 11.01
CA LEU A 280 14.05 0.71 9.98
C LEU A 280 15.40 -0.02 9.96
N VAL A 281 16.00 -0.23 11.14
CA VAL A 281 17.27 -0.98 11.27
C VAL A 281 17.12 -2.41 10.73
N LYS A 282 16.03 -3.11 11.09
CA LYS A 282 15.76 -4.47 10.60
C LYS A 282 15.64 -4.53 9.07
N CYS A 283 14.99 -3.53 8.46
CA CYS A 283 14.89 -3.44 6.99
C CYS A 283 16.25 -3.21 6.34
N LEU A 284 17.04 -2.28 6.88
CA LEU A 284 18.38 -1.98 6.37
C LEU A 284 19.30 -3.20 6.47
N GLU A 285 19.30 -3.90 7.61
CA GLU A 285 20.08 -5.14 7.80
C GLU A 285 19.71 -6.22 6.79
N HIS A 286 18.42 -6.36 6.48
CA HIS A 286 17.95 -7.30 5.45
C HIS A 286 18.53 -6.99 4.06
N TRP A 287 18.73 -5.71 3.74
CA TRP A 287 19.36 -5.27 2.50
C TRP A 287 20.88 -5.11 2.58
N GLY A 288 21.49 -5.35 3.75
CA GLY A 288 22.94 -5.24 3.96
C GLY A 288 23.46 -3.82 4.23
N TYR A 289 22.59 -2.92 4.70
CA TYR A 289 22.90 -1.53 5.05
C TYR A 289 22.78 -1.27 6.55
#